data_AF-A0AA50QB80-F1
#
_entry.id   AF-A0AA50QB80-F1
#
_cell.length_a   1.000
_cell.length_b   1.000
_cell.length_c   1.000
_cell.angle_alpha   90.00
_cell.angle_beta   90.00
_cell.angle_gamma   90.00
#
_symmetry.space_group_name_H-M   'P 1'
#
loop_
_entity.id
_entity.type
_entity.pdbx_description
1 polymer ?
#
loop_
_entity_poly.entity_id
_entity_poly.type
_entity_poly.pdbx_seq_one_letter_code
_entity_poly.pdbx_strand_id
1 'polypeptide(L)'
;MSRFERQDEQNHPRNQVPEFTQLVEKSLSRRRFLGGAAALGAAAFFAASPLSRAVAAATQGSPLLGFEAVPASTADTITVPKGYRVERLVSWGDALFGTVPEFNESGNSADAQAGQFGDNNDGMSFFALDDTTAILAVNNEYCNYATSFH
;
A
#
# COMPACT_ATOMS: atom_id res chain seq x y z
N MET A 1 48.12 -62.39 10.17
CA MET A 1 47.51 -62.51 11.51
C MET A 1 48.17 -63.63 12.29
N SER A 2 48.63 -63.33 13.50
CA SER A 2 49.34 -64.26 14.39
C SER A 2 48.38 -65.30 15.00
N ARG A 3 48.93 -66.39 15.57
CA ARG A 3 48.14 -67.41 16.29
C ARG A 3 47.46 -66.82 17.55
N PHE A 4 48.07 -65.80 18.16
CA PHE A 4 47.50 -65.07 19.29
C PHE A 4 46.29 -64.23 18.88
N GLU A 5 46.36 -63.54 17.74
CA GLU A 5 45.24 -62.72 17.24
C GLU A 5 44.00 -63.56 16.94
N ARG A 6 44.17 -64.77 16.39
CA ARG A 6 43.04 -65.69 16.14
C ARG A 6 42.37 -66.22 17.40
N GLN A 7 43.15 -66.46 18.45
CA GLN A 7 42.62 -66.95 19.73
C GLN A 7 41.86 -65.83 20.46
N ASP A 8 42.37 -64.60 20.38
CA ASP A 8 41.75 -63.42 20.98
C ASP A 8 40.43 -63.07 20.27
N GLU A 9 40.36 -63.14 18.94
CA GLU A 9 39.10 -62.94 18.18
C GLU A 9 38.02 -63.99 18.50
N GLN A 10 38.42 -65.23 18.83
CA GLN A 10 37.48 -66.30 19.20
C GLN A 10 36.94 -66.13 20.63
N ASN A 11 37.76 -65.62 21.55
CA ASN A 11 37.38 -65.46 22.96
C ASN A 11 36.73 -64.10 23.25
N HIS A 12 37.09 -63.06 22.50
CA HIS A 12 36.57 -61.70 22.59
C HIS A 12 36.17 -61.19 21.20
N PRO A 13 35.04 -61.67 20.64
CA PRO A 13 34.58 -61.19 19.35
C PRO A 13 34.37 -59.67 19.39
N ARG A 14 35.06 -58.94 18.52
CA ARG A 14 34.90 -57.48 18.41
C ARG A 14 33.43 -57.16 18.15
N ASN A 15 32.87 -56.23 18.93
CA ASN A 15 31.59 -55.63 18.61
C ASN A 15 31.64 -55.06 17.18
N GLN A 16 30.59 -55.28 16.39
CA GLN A 16 30.55 -54.95 14.96
C GLN A 16 30.82 -53.47 14.66
N VAL A 17 30.79 -52.60 15.67
CA VAL A 17 31.21 -51.20 15.60
C VAL A 17 31.89 -50.80 16.91
N PRO A 18 33.11 -50.23 16.89
CA PRO A 18 33.78 -49.72 18.10
C PRO A 18 32.90 -48.71 18.86
N GLU A 19 32.89 -48.79 20.19
CA GLU A 19 32.05 -47.95 21.06
C GLU A 19 32.29 -46.44 20.83
N PHE A 20 33.56 -46.05 20.65
CA PHE A 20 33.94 -44.68 20.33
C PHE A 20 33.29 -44.19 19.03
N THR A 21 33.24 -45.03 18.00
CA THR A 21 32.58 -44.72 16.73
C THR A 21 31.08 -44.52 16.92
N GLN A 22 30.43 -45.36 17.74
CA GLN A 22 29.00 -45.20 18.06
C GLN A 22 28.72 -43.88 18.80
N LEU A 23 29.59 -43.47 19.72
CA LEU A 23 29.45 -42.21 20.46
C LEU A 23 29.60 -41.00 19.53
N VAL A 24 30.60 -41.03 18.65
CA VAL A 24 30.84 -39.97 17.65
C VAL A 24 29.65 -39.87 16.69
N GLU A 25 29.17 -40.99 16.16
CA GLU A 25 28.07 -41.04 15.21
C GLU A 25 26.75 -40.55 15.83
N LYS A 26 26.49 -40.94 17.08
CA LYS A 26 25.35 -40.43 17.86
C LYS A 26 25.43 -38.93 18.11
N SER A 27 26.62 -38.40 18.41
CA SER A 27 26.82 -36.96 18.62
C SER A 27 26.64 -36.14 17.34
N LEU A 28 27.17 -36.63 16.20
CA LEU A 28 27.03 -36.01 14.89
C LEU A 28 25.59 -36.03 14.41
N SER A 29 24.90 -37.17 14.58
CA SER A 29 23.48 -37.31 14.25
C SER A 29 22.62 -36.31 15.04
N ARG A 30 22.84 -36.20 16.35
CA ARG A 30 22.13 -35.24 17.21
C ARG A 30 22.39 -33.79 16.80
N ARG A 31 23.63 -33.42 16.47
CA ARG A 31 23.97 -32.05 16.03
C ARG A 31 23.36 -31.72 14.68
N ARG A 32 23.35 -32.66 13.74
CA ARG A 32 22.69 -32.49 12.43
C ARG A 32 21.18 -32.35 12.59
N PHE A 33 20.57 -33.17 13.44
CA PHE A 33 19.15 -33.08 13.75
C PHE A 33 18.79 -31.73 14.39
N LEU A 34 19.51 -31.30 15.44
CA LEU A 34 19.29 -30.01 16.10
C LEU A 34 19.54 -28.83 15.15
N GLY A 35 20.58 -28.90 14.32
CA GLY A 35 20.87 -27.88 13.31
C GLY A 35 19.76 -27.80 12.25
N GLY A 36 19.29 -28.95 11.76
CA GLY A 36 18.18 -29.02 10.82
C GLY A 36 16.87 -28.50 11.41
N ALA A 37 16.56 -28.87 12.65
CA ALA A 37 15.37 -28.39 13.36
C ALA A 37 15.42 -26.88 13.62
N ALA A 38 16.59 -26.34 14.02
CA ALA A 38 16.78 -24.91 14.24
C ALA A 38 16.63 -24.12 12.93
N ALA A 39 17.20 -24.61 11.83
CA ALA A 39 17.07 -23.96 10.52
C ALA A 39 15.61 -23.94 10.03
N LEU A 40 14.88 -25.06 10.19
CA LEU A 40 13.46 -25.14 9.84
C LEU A 40 12.62 -24.18 10.69
N GLY A 41 12.91 -24.11 12.00
CA GLY A 41 12.23 -23.21 12.93
C GLY A 41 12.45 -21.73 12.61
N ALA A 42 13.68 -21.35 12.26
CA ALA A 42 14.00 -19.99 11.84
C ALA A 42 13.29 -19.62 10.53
N ALA A 43 13.30 -20.51 9.53
CA ALA A 43 12.60 -20.28 8.27
C ALA A 43 11.08 -20.12 8.47
N ALA A 44 10.47 -20.97 9.29
CA ALA A 44 9.05 -20.88 9.63
C ALA A 44 8.73 -19.57 10.37
N PHE A 45 9.58 -19.14 11.31
CA PHE A 45 9.42 -17.88 12.03
C PHE A 45 9.45 -16.67 11.10
N PHE A 46 10.40 -16.61 10.16
CA PHE A 46 10.49 -15.51 9.20
C PHE A 46 9.38 -15.56 8.14
N ALA A 47 9.03 -16.73 7.64
CA ALA A 47 7.94 -16.89 6.68
C ALA A 47 6.58 -16.48 7.27
N ALA A 48 6.33 -16.85 8.54
CA ALA A 48 5.13 -16.48 9.27
C ALA A 48 5.24 -15.14 10.02
N SER A 49 6.34 -14.40 9.85
CA SER A 49 6.53 -13.16 10.58
C SER A 49 5.50 -12.10 10.17
N PRO A 50 5.07 -11.22 11.09
CA PRO A 50 4.26 -10.07 10.74
C PRO A 50 4.91 -9.20 9.65
N LEU A 51 6.24 -9.14 9.61
CA LEU A 51 7.01 -8.38 8.63
C LEU A 51 6.91 -8.98 7.22
N SER A 52 7.06 -10.29 7.06
CA SER A 52 6.92 -10.94 5.74
C SER A 52 5.51 -10.78 5.18
N ARG A 53 4.48 -10.85 6.04
CA ARG A 53 3.09 -10.58 5.63
C ARG A 53 2.87 -9.11 5.25
N ALA A 54 3.47 -8.17 5.98
CA ALA A 54 3.37 -6.74 5.66
C ALA A 54 4.06 -6.41 4.33
N VAL A 55 5.23 -6.98 4.05
CA VAL A 55 5.93 -6.81 2.77
C VAL A 55 5.12 -7.43 1.62
N ALA A 56 4.55 -8.62 1.81
CA ALA A 56 3.69 -9.25 0.80
C ALA A 56 2.40 -8.44 0.54
N ALA A 57 1.81 -7.85 1.58
CA ALA A 57 0.64 -6.97 1.44
C ALA A 57 0.98 -5.64 0.75
N ALA A 58 2.21 -5.15 0.89
CA ALA A 58 2.68 -3.95 0.18
C ALA A 58 2.97 -4.20 -1.31
N THR A 59 3.30 -5.45 -1.69
CA THR A 59 3.57 -5.81 -3.10
C THR A 59 2.34 -6.33 -3.84
N GLN A 60 1.35 -6.85 -3.11
CA GLN A 60 0.03 -7.19 -3.66
C GLN A 60 -0.79 -5.91 -3.73
N GLY A 61 -0.86 -5.29 -4.91
CA GLY A 61 -1.74 -4.14 -5.15
C GLY A 61 -3.16 -4.43 -4.67
N SER A 62 -3.82 -3.42 -4.09
CA SER A 62 -5.18 -3.59 -3.57
C SER A 62 -6.12 -3.95 -4.72
N PRO A 63 -6.99 -4.97 -4.56
CA PRO A 63 -7.99 -5.31 -5.56
C PRO A 63 -9.00 -4.17 -5.82
N LEU A 64 -9.06 -3.17 -4.92
CA LEU A 64 -9.88 -1.98 -5.08
C LEU A 64 -9.23 -0.91 -5.97
N LEU A 65 -7.91 -0.99 -6.22
CA LEU A 65 -7.15 0.01 -6.97
C LEU A 65 -6.94 -0.49 -8.42
N GLY A 66 -7.91 -0.20 -9.28
CA GLY A 66 -7.92 -0.60 -10.70
C GLY A 66 -7.19 0.33 -11.66
N PHE A 67 -6.35 1.25 -11.17
CA PHE A 67 -5.65 2.23 -11.99
C PHE A 67 -4.13 2.23 -11.74
N GLU A 68 -3.36 2.63 -12.75
CA GLU A 68 -1.92 2.83 -12.63
C GLU A 68 -1.64 4.15 -11.89
N ALA A 69 -0.70 4.11 -10.93
CA ALA A 69 -0.33 5.30 -10.17
C ALA A 69 0.23 6.40 -11.08
N VAL A 70 -0.21 7.63 -10.84
CA VAL A 70 0.24 8.82 -11.58
C VAL A 70 1.47 9.43 -10.90
N PRO A 71 2.55 9.78 -11.62
CA PRO A 71 3.70 10.45 -11.04
C PRO A 71 3.36 11.84 -10.48
N ALA A 72 4.09 12.27 -9.45
CA ALA A 72 4.01 13.64 -8.97
C ALA A 72 4.44 14.63 -10.07
N SER A 73 3.78 15.79 -10.11
CA SER A 73 4.02 16.84 -11.11
C SER A 73 3.90 18.23 -10.47
N THR A 74 4.62 19.20 -11.03
CA THR A 74 4.51 20.63 -10.70
C THR A 74 3.91 21.44 -11.85
N ALA A 75 3.40 20.76 -12.89
CA ALA A 75 2.74 21.43 -14.00
C ALA A 75 1.39 22.00 -13.54
N ASP A 76 1.03 23.18 -14.06
CA ASP A 76 -0.27 23.82 -13.82
C ASP A 76 -1.37 23.16 -14.67
N THR A 77 -1.59 21.87 -14.43
CA THR A 77 -2.57 21.04 -15.14
C THR A 77 -3.00 19.85 -14.30
N ILE A 78 -4.14 19.26 -14.63
CA ILE A 78 -4.66 18.06 -13.98
C ILE A 78 -4.19 16.83 -14.76
N THR A 79 -3.38 15.97 -14.13
CA THR A 79 -2.95 14.69 -14.70
C THR A 79 -3.75 13.55 -14.05
N VAL A 80 -4.40 12.73 -14.87
CA VAL A 80 -5.22 11.59 -14.43
C VAL A 80 -4.69 10.27 -14.98
N PRO A 81 -5.03 9.11 -14.38
CA PRO A 81 -4.61 7.81 -14.91
C PRO A 81 -5.11 7.56 -16.34
N LYS A 82 -4.46 6.63 -17.05
CA LYS A 82 -4.87 6.23 -18.41
C LYS A 82 -6.34 5.77 -18.42
N GLY A 83 -7.12 6.30 -19.37
CA GLY A 83 -8.55 5.99 -19.53
C GLY A 83 -9.49 6.88 -18.73
N TYR A 84 -8.98 7.80 -17.91
CA TYR A 84 -9.77 8.79 -17.18
C TYR A 84 -9.81 10.13 -17.93
N ARG A 85 -10.81 10.95 -17.62
CA ARG A 85 -10.95 12.32 -18.08
C ARG A 85 -11.36 13.23 -16.94
N VAL A 86 -11.05 14.51 -17.05
CA VAL A 86 -11.48 15.56 -16.12
C VAL A 86 -12.19 16.64 -16.90
N GLU A 87 -13.29 17.14 -16.34
CA GLU A 87 -14.11 18.20 -16.91
C GLU A 87 -14.48 19.19 -15.80
N ARG A 88 -14.54 20.47 -16.14
CA ARG A 88 -14.92 21.54 -15.21
C ARG A 88 -16.44 21.50 -15.00
N LEU A 89 -16.88 21.28 -13.77
CA LEU A 89 -18.30 21.30 -13.42
C LEU A 89 -18.82 22.72 -13.20
N VAL A 90 -18.15 23.47 -12.32
CA VAL A 90 -18.46 24.86 -11.96
C VAL A 90 -17.19 25.54 -11.48
N SER A 91 -17.11 26.86 -11.59
CA SER A 91 -15.98 27.68 -11.12
C SER A 91 -16.48 28.92 -10.39
N TRP A 92 -15.62 29.50 -9.55
CA TRP A 92 -15.90 30.80 -8.93
C TRP A 92 -16.35 31.81 -9.98
N GLY A 93 -17.47 32.49 -9.69
CA GLY A 93 -18.05 33.49 -10.59
C GLY A 93 -19.09 32.95 -11.56
N ASP A 94 -19.22 31.63 -11.74
CA ASP A 94 -20.26 31.06 -12.61
C ASP A 94 -21.66 31.48 -12.11
N ALA A 95 -22.46 32.04 -13.01
CA ALA A 95 -23.83 32.45 -12.72
C ALA A 95 -24.72 31.23 -12.44
N LEU A 96 -25.33 31.18 -11.25
CA LEU A 96 -26.20 30.05 -10.86
C LEU A 96 -27.65 30.21 -11.35
N PHE A 97 -28.04 31.44 -11.72
CA PHE A 97 -29.39 31.76 -12.18
C PHE A 97 -29.35 32.64 -13.42
N GLY A 98 -30.33 32.51 -14.31
CA GLY A 98 -30.33 33.17 -15.63
C GLY A 98 -30.39 34.71 -15.62
N THR A 99 -30.68 35.33 -14.48
CA THR A 99 -30.69 36.80 -14.33
C THR A 99 -29.38 37.34 -13.74
N VAL A 100 -28.45 36.47 -13.37
CA VAL A 100 -27.18 36.86 -12.75
C VAL A 100 -26.17 37.21 -13.85
N PRO A 101 -25.45 38.35 -13.75
CA PRO A 101 -24.43 38.71 -14.72
C PRO A 101 -23.31 37.66 -14.80
N GLU A 102 -22.68 37.55 -15.96
CA GLU A 102 -21.43 36.78 -16.09
C GLU A 102 -20.33 37.37 -15.20
N PHE A 103 -19.39 36.52 -14.79
CA PHE A 103 -18.29 36.92 -13.92
C PHE A 103 -17.45 38.03 -14.57
N ASN A 104 -17.17 39.08 -13.80
CA ASN A 104 -16.30 40.17 -14.23
C ASN A 104 -14.97 40.13 -13.47
N GLU A 105 -13.93 39.63 -14.13
CA GLU A 105 -12.58 39.58 -13.59
C GLU A 105 -12.01 40.95 -13.20
N SER A 106 -12.47 42.04 -13.82
CA SER A 106 -11.94 43.39 -13.57
C SER A 106 -12.62 44.13 -12.42
N GLY A 107 -13.60 43.52 -11.74
CA GLY A 107 -14.34 44.18 -10.66
C GLY A 107 -15.78 43.67 -10.56
N ASN A 108 -15.95 42.46 -10.03
CA ASN A 108 -17.25 41.87 -9.82
C ASN A 108 -17.99 42.56 -8.67
N SER A 109 -19.27 42.90 -8.88
CA SER A 109 -20.07 43.54 -7.83
C SER A 109 -20.49 42.53 -6.76
N ALA A 110 -20.66 42.98 -5.52
CA ALA A 110 -21.16 42.13 -4.44
C ALA A 110 -22.55 41.55 -4.76
N ASP A 111 -23.42 42.33 -5.39
CA ASP A 111 -24.76 41.90 -5.80
C ASP A 111 -24.71 40.79 -6.86
N ALA A 112 -23.79 40.88 -7.82
CA ALA A 112 -23.56 39.81 -8.79
C ALA A 112 -23.01 38.55 -8.11
N GLN A 113 -21.99 38.71 -7.24
CA GLN A 113 -21.35 37.60 -6.52
C GLN A 113 -22.36 36.79 -5.68
N ALA A 114 -23.39 37.43 -5.12
CA ALA A 114 -24.43 36.76 -4.33
C ALA A 114 -25.27 35.74 -5.15
N GLY A 115 -25.31 35.89 -6.48
CA GLY A 115 -25.96 34.96 -7.40
C GLY A 115 -25.00 34.03 -8.14
N GLN A 116 -23.70 34.14 -7.88
CA GLN A 116 -22.65 33.36 -8.54
C GLN A 116 -22.07 32.31 -7.59
N PHE A 117 -21.43 31.29 -8.14
CA PHE A 117 -20.68 30.33 -7.35
C PHE A 117 -19.53 31.02 -6.61
N GLY A 118 -19.33 30.69 -5.33
CA GLY A 118 -18.37 31.40 -4.47
C GLY A 118 -16.92 31.04 -4.74
N ASP A 119 -16.01 31.82 -4.15
CA ASP A 119 -14.56 31.63 -4.23
C ASP A 119 -14.09 30.47 -3.31
N ASN A 120 -12.89 29.97 -3.56
CA ASN A 120 -12.18 28.93 -2.78
C ASN A 120 -13.12 27.83 -2.29
N ASN A 121 -13.74 27.15 -3.26
CA ASN A 121 -14.61 26.02 -2.95
C ASN A 121 -13.86 24.93 -2.21
N ASP A 122 -14.45 24.42 -1.12
CA ASP A 122 -13.88 23.37 -0.30
C ASP A 122 -14.91 22.25 -0.08
N GLY A 123 -15.05 21.74 1.14
CA GLY A 123 -15.88 20.60 1.50
C GLY A 123 -17.23 20.60 0.82
N MET A 124 -17.62 19.43 0.31
CA MET A 124 -18.84 19.26 -0.46
C MET A 124 -19.56 17.97 -0.12
N SER A 125 -20.85 17.93 -0.42
CA SER A 125 -21.71 16.74 -0.23
C SER A 125 -22.70 16.60 -1.38
N PHE A 126 -22.79 15.38 -1.89
CA PHE A 126 -23.66 15.02 -3.03
C PHE A 126 -24.93 14.32 -2.53
N PHE A 127 -26.08 14.82 -2.96
CA PHE A 127 -27.40 14.29 -2.61
C PHE A 127 -28.15 13.93 -3.89
N ALA A 128 -28.20 12.64 -4.21
CA ALA A 128 -28.97 12.14 -5.35
C ALA A 128 -30.48 12.36 -5.11
N LEU A 129 -31.18 12.88 -6.11
CA LEU A 129 -32.65 12.99 -6.11
C LEU A 129 -33.27 11.88 -6.95
N ASP A 130 -32.66 11.57 -8.10
CA ASP A 130 -33.00 10.47 -9.00
C ASP A 130 -31.75 10.03 -9.80
N ASP A 131 -31.93 9.16 -10.80
CA ASP A 131 -30.83 8.61 -11.61
C ASP A 131 -30.08 9.65 -12.46
N THR A 132 -30.67 10.83 -12.67
CA THR A 132 -30.18 11.88 -13.57
C THR A 132 -30.01 13.24 -12.88
N THR A 133 -30.52 13.41 -11.68
CA THR A 133 -30.61 14.68 -10.97
C THR A 133 -30.07 14.56 -9.55
N ALA A 134 -29.26 15.54 -9.14
CA ALA A 134 -28.71 15.60 -7.79
C ALA A 134 -28.50 17.06 -7.35
N ILE A 135 -28.35 17.24 -6.04
CA ILE A 135 -27.92 18.49 -5.42
C ILE A 135 -26.50 18.30 -4.91
N LEU A 136 -25.62 19.24 -5.26
CA LEU A 136 -24.29 19.33 -4.68
C LEU A 136 -24.24 20.56 -3.76
N ALA A 137 -24.08 20.34 -2.46
CA ALA A 137 -23.80 21.42 -1.52
C ALA A 137 -22.29 21.58 -1.42
N VAL A 138 -21.78 22.79 -1.66
CA VAL A 138 -20.34 23.10 -1.67
C VAL A 138 -20.10 24.30 -0.77
N ASN A 139 -19.11 24.21 0.11
CA ASN A 139 -18.67 25.33 0.93
C ASN A 139 -17.77 26.26 0.13
N ASN A 140 -17.83 27.56 0.45
CA ASN A 140 -16.92 28.59 -0.04
C ASN A 140 -16.25 29.23 1.16
N GLU A 141 -14.96 28.93 1.38
CA GLU A 141 -14.33 29.15 2.70
C GLU A 141 -13.88 30.61 2.91
N TYR A 142 -13.22 31.19 1.92
CA TYR A 142 -12.66 32.54 1.98
C TYR A 142 -12.59 33.15 0.58
N CYS A 143 -12.18 34.41 0.49
CA CYS A 143 -11.92 35.07 -0.79
C CYS A 143 -10.47 35.55 -0.89
N ASN A 144 -9.92 35.49 -2.10
CA ASN A 144 -8.58 36.01 -2.39
C ASN A 144 -8.66 37.49 -2.76
N TYR A 145 -8.25 38.39 -1.85
CA TYR A 145 -8.40 39.84 -2.10
C TYR A 145 -7.67 40.35 -3.33
N ALA A 146 -6.52 39.76 -3.67
CA ALA A 146 -5.73 40.15 -4.83
C ALA A 146 -6.43 39.90 -6.18
N THR A 147 -7.36 38.95 -6.22
CA THR A 147 -8.14 38.60 -7.42
C THR A 147 -9.60 39.02 -7.31
N SER A 148 -10.12 39.21 -6.09
CA SER A 148 -11.52 39.58 -5.85
C SER A 148 -11.77 41.08 -6.00
N PHE A 149 -10.75 41.91 -5.77
CA PHE A 149 -10.86 43.36 -5.75
C PHE A 149 -9.71 43.99 -6.54
N HIS A 150 -10.05 44.78 -7.56
CA HIS A 150 -9.13 45.59 -8.35
C HIS A 150 -9.35 47.07 -8.09
#